data_AF-A0A2M6WAR6-F1
#
_entry.id   AF-A0A2M6WAR6-F1
#
_cell.length_a   1.000
_cell.length_b   1.000
_cell.length_c   1.000
_cell.angle_alpha   90.00
_cell.angle_beta   90.00
_cell.angle_gamma   90.00
#
_symmetry.space_group_name_H-M   'P 1'
#
loop_
_entity.id
_entity.type
_entity.pdbx_description
1 polymer ?
#
loop_
_entity_poly.entity_id
_entity_poly.type
_entity_poly.pdbx_seq_one_letter_code
_entity_poly.pdbx_strand_id
1 'polypeptide(L)'
;MNTKKIIILIIAVAIIMGGYFLLTTKKINNGSNHGIDWNNTQVQIRDMSAVPAEYYAGNSRFSNGACQVDSDCFNIGCSLEMCSSDKSLMTTCEILGDFPDKSKYACGCIKDRCGWYPK
;
A
#
# COMPACT_ATOMS: atom_id res chain seq x y z
N MET A 1 -0.09 -55.47 38.11
CA MET A 1 -0.60 -54.49 37.13
C MET A 1 -0.64 -55.17 35.77
N ASN A 2 -1.83 -55.33 35.17
CA ASN A 2 -1.98 -56.21 33.99
C ASN A 2 -1.34 -55.58 32.75
N THR A 3 -0.39 -56.26 32.14
CA THR A 3 0.36 -55.82 30.94
C THR A 3 -0.56 -55.34 29.81
N LYS A 4 -1.74 -55.97 29.67
CA LYS A 4 -2.79 -55.55 28.72
C LYS A 4 -3.36 -54.15 29.01
N LYS A 5 -3.54 -53.79 30.30
CA LYS A 5 -4.00 -52.46 30.72
C LYS A 5 -2.92 -51.39 30.52
N ILE A 6 -1.65 -51.75 30.66
CA ILE A 6 -0.51 -50.86 30.42
C ILE A 6 -0.42 -50.48 28.93
N ILE A 7 -0.58 -51.44 28.02
CA ILE A 7 -0.54 -51.20 26.57
C ILE A 7 -1.67 -50.26 26.13
N ILE A 8 -2.90 -50.46 26.66
CA ILE A 8 -4.05 -49.58 26.35
C ILE A 8 -3.80 -48.15 26.82
N LEU A 9 -3.19 -47.97 28.00
CA LEU A 9 -2.84 -46.66 28.53
C LEU A 9 -1.80 -45.93 27.66
N ILE A 10 -0.78 -46.65 27.17
CA ILE A 10 0.25 -46.08 26.30
C ILE A 10 -0.34 -45.60 24.97
N ILE A 11 -1.24 -46.40 24.37
CA ILE A 11 -1.91 -46.03 23.10
C ILE A 11 -2.81 -44.80 23.30
N ALA A 12 -3.56 -44.74 24.41
CA ALA A 12 -4.43 -43.61 24.72
C ALA A 12 -3.63 -42.30 24.89
N VAL A 13 -2.48 -42.36 25.58
CA VAL A 13 -1.60 -41.19 25.77
C VAL A 13 -0.97 -40.74 24.45
N ALA A 14 -0.57 -41.67 23.58
CA ALA A 14 0.00 -41.34 22.28
C ALA A 14 -0.98 -40.61 21.34
N ILE A 15 -2.27 -40.99 21.35
CA ILE A 15 -3.32 -40.34 20.56
C ILE A 15 -3.57 -38.91 21.05
N ILE A 16 -3.61 -38.72 22.38
CA ILE A 16 -3.80 -37.40 22.98
C ILE A 16 -2.62 -36.48 22.60
N MET A 17 -1.39 -36.95 22.77
CA MET A 17 -0.18 -36.17 22.43
C MET A 17 -0.09 -35.87 20.92
N GLY A 18 -0.43 -36.82 20.04
CA GLY A 18 -0.47 -36.62 18.59
C GLY A 18 -1.54 -35.63 18.13
N GLY A 19 -2.72 -35.65 18.77
CA GLY A 19 -3.79 -34.70 18.50
C GLY A 19 -3.45 -33.25 18.89
N TYR A 20 -2.77 -33.07 20.02
CA TYR A 20 -2.30 -31.74 20.45
C TYR A 20 -1.17 -31.19 19.56
N PHE A 21 -0.32 -32.04 18.99
CA PHE A 21 0.77 -31.63 18.09
C PHE A 21 0.28 -31.10 16.73
N LEU A 22 -0.85 -31.60 16.22
CA LEU A 22 -1.46 -31.08 14.98
C LEU A 22 -2.12 -29.70 15.15
N LEU A 23 -2.47 -29.31 16.38
CA LEU A 23 -3.11 -28.02 16.67
C LEU A 23 -2.11 -26.87 16.84
N THR A 24 -0.83 -27.15 17.15
CA THR A 24 0.18 -26.11 17.41
C THR A 24 1.03 -25.74 16.20
N THR A 25 1.03 -26.55 15.14
CA THR A 25 1.82 -26.29 13.91
C THR A 25 1.13 -25.32 12.93
N LYS A 26 -0.10 -24.88 13.21
CA LYS A 26 -0.77 -23.82 12.45
C LYS A 26 -0.56 -22.45 13.09
N LYS A 27 0.70 -22.07 13.38
CA LYS A 27 1.06 -20.72 13.84
C LYS A 27 2.32 -20.21 13.14
N ILE A 28 2.06 -19.41 12.10
CA ILE A 28 2.88 -18.32 11.53
C ILE A 28 4.21 -18.78 10.90
N ASN A 29 4.14 -19.15 9.62
CA ASN A 29 5.26 -19.00 8.71
C ASN A 29 5.61 -17.52 8.60
N ASN A 30 6.80 -17.17 9.11
CA ASN A 30 7.51 -15.96 8.75
C ASN A 30 8.05 -16.18 7.33
N GLY A 31 7.29 -15.70 6.36
CA GLY A 31 7.61 -15.71 4.95
C GLY A 31 6.67 -14.74 4.30
N SER A 32 7.06 -13.47 4.26
CA SER A 32 6.36 -12.39 3.56
C SER A 32 6.44 -12.63 2.04
N ASN A 33 5.82 -13.70 1.57
CA ASN A 33 5.20 -13.73 0.26
C ASN A 33 3.98 -12.84 0.41
N HIS A 34 4.12 -11.58 0.01
CA HIS A 34 3.01 -10.69 -0.23
C HIS A 34 2.20 -11.28 -1.40
N GLY A 35 1.36 -12.27 -1.07
CA GLY A 35 0.24 -12.66 -1.91
C GLY A 35 -0.70 -11.47 -1.91
N ILE A 36 -0.65 -10.72 -3.01
CA ILE A 36 -1.55 -9.62 -3.29
C ILE A 36 -2.96 -10.22 -3.32
N ASP A 37 -3.77 -9.90 -2.31
CA ASP A 37 -5.21 -10.16 -2.34
C ASP A 37 -5.85 -9.08 -3.21
N TRP A 38 -6.01 -9.40 -4.50
CA TRP A 38 -6.54 -8.51 -5.54
C TRP A 38 -8.01 -8.11 -5.32
N ASN A 39 -8.67 -8.56 -4.25
CA ASN A 39 -10.07 -8.30 -4.01
C ASN A 39 -10.35 -7.19 -2.98
N ASN A 40 -9.34 -6.65 -2.29
CA ASN A 40 -9.62 -5.62 -1.28
C ASN A 40 -8.53 -4.56 -1.04
N THR A 41 -7.40 -4.62 -1.74
CA THR A 41 -6.52 -3.46 -1.89
C THR A 41 -6.65 -2.96 -3.32
N GLN A 42 -7.33 -1.83 -3.49
CA GLN A 42 -7.32 -1.06 -4.72
C GLN A 42 -5.92 -0.47 -4.91
N VAL A 43 -4.91 -1.30 -5.20
CA VAL A 43 -3.64 -0.83 -5.75
C VAL A 43 -4.00 -0.30 -7.12
N GLN A 44 -4.23 1.01 -7.21
CA GLN A 44 -4.45 1.71 -8.47
C GLN A 44 -3.14 1.61 -9.27
N ILE A 45 -2.94 0.51 -10.00
CA ILE A 45 -1.82 0.35 -10.93
C ILE A 45 -2.12 1.27 -12.10
N ARG A 46 -1.70 2.53 -11.99
CA ARG A 46 -1.76 3.50 -13.08
C ARG A 46 -0.61 3.22 -14.04
N ASP A 47 -0.89 3.21 -15.33
CA ASP A 47 0.17 3.18 -16.34
C ASP A 47 0.94 4.49 -16.28
N MET A 48 2.15 4.43 -15.71
CA MET A 48 3.04 5.56 -15.51
C MET A 48 4.07 5.69 -16.63
N SER A 49 4.03 4.84 -17.66
CA SER A 49 5.04 4.81 -18.73
C SER A 49 5.12 6.12 -19.52
N ALA A 50 4.02 6.89 -19.57
CA ALA A 50 3.93 8.17 -20.26
C ALA A 50 4.25 9.39 -19.38
N VAL A 51 4.47 9.22 -18.07
CA VAL A 51 4.77 10.33 -17.16
C VAL A 51 6.27 10.51 -17.05
N PRO A 52 6.80 11.73 -17.24
CA PRO A 52 8.20 12.02 -16.91
C PRO A 52 8.53 11.69 -15.44
N ALA A 53 9.73 11.17 -15.20
CA ALA A 53 10.15 10.69 -13.88
C ALA A 53 10.08 11.75 -12.78
N GLU A 54 10.22 13.01 -13.15
CA GLU A 54 10.05 14.13 -12.25
C GLU A 54 8.63 14.29 -11.70
N TYR A 55 7.57 13.75 -12.33
CA TYR A 55 6.18 14.01 -11.93
C TYR A 55 5.51 12.87 -11.12
N TYR A 56 5.85 11.60 -11.37
CA TYR A 56 5.12 10.44 -10.79
C TYR A 56 5.65 9.94 -9.44
N ALA A 57 6.77 10.45 -8.93
CA ALA A 57 7.37 9.96 -7.67
C ALA A 57 7.00 10.80 -6.43
N GLY A 58 6.11 11.78 -6.56
CA GLY A 58 5.90 12.80 -5.52
C GLY A 58 7.18 13.61 -5.20
N ASN A 59 8.16 13.56 -6.11
CA ASN A 59 9.44 14.28 -6.06
C ASN A 59 9.45 15.48 -7.02
N SER A 60 8.32 15.75 -7.69
CA SER A 60 8.19 16.96 -8.50
C SER A 60 8.29 18.19 -7.62
N ARG A 61 8.88 19.27 -8.14
CA ARG A 61 8.69 20.60 -7.54
C ARG A 61 7.22 21.04 -7.54
N PHE A 62 6.36 20.35 -8.30
CA PHE A 62 4.91 20.52 -8.34
C PHE A 62 4.13 19.56 -7.43
N SER A 63 4.82 18.91 -6.49
CA SER A 63 4.27 17.88 -5.61
C SER A 63 4.70 18.12 -4.18
N ASN A 64 3.76 18.01 -3.23
CA ASN A 64 4.07 18.20 -1.82
C ASN A 64 3.18 17.37 -0.89
N GLY A 65 3.78 16.73 0.11
CA GLY A 65 3.04 16.05 1.17
C GLY A 65 2.77 14.56 0.93
N ALA A 66 2.49 13.87 2.04
CA ALA A 66 2.15 12.45 2.07
C ALA A 66 0.64 12.23 1.94
N CYS A 67 0.23 11.05 1.51
CA CYS A 67 -1.17 10.66 1.32
C CYS A 67 -1.35 9.15 1.51
N GLN A 68 -2.61 8.71 1.65
CA GLN A 68 -3.00 7.30 1.59
C GLN A 68 -3.95 7.02 0.43
N VAL A 69 -4.78 8.00 0.06
CA VAL A 69 -5.76 7.90 -1.02
C VAL A 69 -5.72 9.15 -1.92
N ASP A 70 -6.22 9.05 -3.15
CA ASP A 70 -6.22 10.18 -4.10
C ASP A 70 -6.93 11.42 -3.57
N SER A 71 -8.00 11.22 -2.80
CA SER A 71 -8.77 12.31 -2.19
C SER A 71 -8.02 13.07 -1.11
N ASP A 72 -6.86 12.58 -0.67
CA ASP A 72 -5.98 13.32 0.24
C ASP A 72 -5.17 14.39 -0.51
N CYS A 73 -5.13 14.35 -1.84
CA CYS A 73 -4.34 15.24 -2.67
C CYS A 73 -5.22 16.22 -3.43
N PHE A 74 -4.84 17.50 -3.40
CA PHE A 74 -5.60 18.60 -3.95
C PHE A 74 -4.74 19.39 -4.93
N ASN A 75 -5.39 19.89 -5.99
CA ASN A 75 -4.79 20.92 -6.81
C ASN A 75 -4.83 22.23 -6.01
N ILE A 76 -3.66 22.74 -5.63
CA ILE A 76 -3.48 23.93 -4.80
C ILE A 76 -2.38 24.82 -5.40
N GLY A 77 -2.07 25.94 -4.75
CA GLY A 77 -1.20 26.98 -5.30
C GLY A 77 -2.00 28.02 -6.09
N CYS A 78 -1.37 29.14 -6.42
CA CYS A 78 -2.05 30.29 -6.99
C CYS A 78 -2.70 30.01 -8.36
N SER A 79 -2.10 29.13 -9.18
CA SER A 79 -2.58 28.70 -10.49
C SER A 79 -3.07 27.24 -10.50
N LEU A 80 -3.28 26.65 -9.32
CA LEU A 80 -3.59 25.23 -9.14
C LEU A 80 -2.50 24.31 -9.74
N GLU A 81 -1.25 24.73 -9.60
CA GLU A 81 -0.06 24.09 -10.15
C GLU A 81 0.59 23.07 -9.21
N MET A 82 0.24 23.07 -7.91
CA MET A 82 0.70 22.07 -6.96
C MET A 82 -0.31 20.94 -6.81
N CYS A 83 0.19 19.71 -6.76
CA CYS A 83 -0.54 18.57 -6.23
C CYS A 83 -0.09 18.34 -4.78
N SER A 84 -0.94 18.65 -3.80
CA SER A 84 -0.54 18.57 -2.40
C SER A 84 -1.63 18.08 -1.46
N SER A 85 -1.21 17.42 -0.38
CA SER A 85 -2.10 17.13 0.76
C SER A 85 -2.27 18.31 1.72
N ASP A 86 -1.42 19.33 1.64
CA ASP A 86 -1.59 20.56 2.41
C ASP A 86 -2.53 21.53 1.68
N LYS A 87 -3.75 21.67 2.22
CA LYS A 87 -4.78 22.58 1.71
C LYS A 87 -4.46 24.06 1.93
N SER A 88 -3.48 24.37 2.79
CA SER A 88 -3.05 25.73 3.11
C SER A 88 -1.81 26.18 2.34
N LEU A 89 -1.23 25.29 1.53
CA LEU A 89 -0.04 25.58 0.73
C LEU A 89 -0.33 26.69 -0.29
N MET A 90 0.34 27.84 -0.11
CA MET A 90 0.29 28.97 -1.02
C MET A 90 1.64 29.14 -1.71
N THR A 91 1.62 29.24 -3.03
CA THR A 91 2.79 29.44 -3.88
C THR A 91 2.82 30.87 -4.42
N THR A 92 3.93 31.25 -5.05
CA THR A 92 3.98 32.50 -5.82
C THR A 92 3.09 32.37 -7.06
N CYS A 93 2.45 33.47 -7.47
CA CYS A 93 1.57 33.51 -8.65
C CYS A 93 2.35 33.63 -9.97
N GLU A 94 3.46 32.90 -10.10
CA GLU A 94 4.33 32.94 -11.28
C GLU A 94 3.95 31.82 -12.26
N ILE A 95 3.56 32.20 -13.47
CA ILE A 95 3.24 31.24 -14.53
C ILE A 95 4.53 30.97 -15.33
N LEU A 96 5.26 29.94 -14.92
CA LEU A 96 6.50 29.52 -15.57
C LEU A 96 6.29 28.58 -16.77
N GLY A 97 5.05 28.10 -16.97
CA GLY A 97 4.65 27.28 -18.13
C GLY A 97 5.17 25.83 -18.12
N ASP A 98 5.82 25.42 -17.03
CA ASP A 98 6.49 24.12 -16.85
C ASP A 98 5.78 23.22 -15.84
N PHE A 99 4.65 23.65 -15.28
CA PHE A 99 3.80 22.82 -14.45
C PHE A 99 3.02 21.79 -15.30
N PRO A 100 2.59 20.66 -14.71
CA PRO A 100 1.84 19.63 -15.41
C PRO A 100 0.57 20.16 -16.08
N ASP A 101 0.39 19.80 -17.36
CA ASP A 101 -0.81 20.13 -18.12
C ASP A 101 -2.03 19.40 -17.53
N LYS A 102 -2.90 20.15 -16.86
CA LYS A 102 -4.12 19.62 -16.22
C LYS A 102 -5.12 18.99 -17.20
N SER A 103 -4.97 19.18 -18.51
CA SER A 103 -5.77 18.45 -19.51
C SER A 103 -5.28 17.01 -19.71
N LYS A 104 -3.98 16.75 -19.44
CA LYS A 104 -3.32 15.45 -19.62
C LYS A 104 -3.04 14.72 -18.31
N TYR A 105 -2.86 15.48 -17.23
CA TYR A 105 -2.47 14.94 -15.92
C TYR A 105 -3.53 15.23 -14.85
N ALA A 106 -3.60 14.35 -13.86
CA ALA A 106 -4.40 14.46 -12.66
C ALA A 106 -3.51 14.37 -11.40
N CYS A 107 -3.98 14.96 -10.32
CA CYS A 107 -3.36 14.90 -9.00
C CYS A 107 -3.94 13.74 -8.19
N GLY A 108 -3.10 13.04 -7.43
CA GLY A 108 -3.54 11.97 -6.54
C GLY A 108 -2.38 11.31 -5.82
N CYS A 109 -2.67 10.17 -5.20
CA CYS A 109 -1.73 9.52 -4.32
C CYS A 109 -0.92 8.46 -5.06
N ILE A 110 0.40 8.65 -5.10
CA ILE A 110 1.35 7.77 -5.78
C ILE A 110 2.48 7.43 -4.81
N LYS A 111 2.61 6.15 -4.46
CA LYS A 111 3.65 5.68 -3.52
C LYS A 111 3.69 6.52 -2.23
N ASP A 112 2.52 6.68 -1.61
CA ASP A 112 2.31 7.41 -0.35
C ASP A 112 2.63 8.92 -0.40
N ARG A 113 2.73 9.51 -1.59
CA ARG A 113 2.91 10.95 -1.79
C ARG A 113 1.98 11.53 -2.83
N CYS A 114 1.60 12.79 -2.64
CA CYS A 114 0.83 13.50 -3.65
C CYS A 114 1.69 13.75 -4.88
N GLY A 115 1.20 13.34 -6.05
CA GLY A 115 1.93 13.39 -7.31
C GLY A 115 1.00 13.52 -8.51
N TRP A 116 1.59 13.85 -9.66
CA TRP A 116 0.87 13.97 -10.92
C TRP A 116 0.97 12.67 -11.72
N TYR A 117 -0.14 12.21 -12.29
CA TYR A 117 -0.22 11.01 -13.14
C TYR A 117 -1.07 11.29 -14.39
N PRO A 118 -0.97 10.51 -15.49
CA PRO A 118 -1.76 10.75 -16.70
C PRO A 118 -3.21 10.40 -16.45
N LYS A 119 -4.10 11.16 -17.08
CA LYS A 119 -5.53 10.83 -17.13
C LYS A 119 -5.83 9.64 -18.04
#